data_AF-A0A410RUF6-F1
#
_entry.id   AF-A0A410RUF6-F1
#
_cell.length_a   1.000
_cell.length_b   1.000
_cell.length_c   1.000
_cell.angle_alpha   90.00
_cell.angle_beta   90.00
_cell.angle_gamma   90.00
#
_symmetry.space_group_name_H-M   'P 1'
#
loop_
_entity.id
_entity.type
_entity.pdbx_description
1 polymer ?
#
loop_
_entity_poly.entity_id
_entity_poly.type
_entity_poly.pdbx_seq_one_letter_code
_entity_poly.pdbx_strand_id
1 'polypeptide(L)'
;MRLFLVAVLASVLAGCPKGDELKSAALRVQLHYEGFRPGCVTLTVTDQAEVSRHVTTNVNVSGGAPPGTLSVAVFRQAGWSHDVKLLARAHEQSCEGAQVATAEATASLAKDGITPVELLLGATDGDGDGYVASSEGGTDCKDDDPSVGGPLPWYTDRDGDNYGSSLLPPVTACTAPSFNSVSRAGDCNDNDSQVHPGQEEFRCDGRDDNCDSAVDESFDVGGMCFNELDCQGVKACSGTNGGVACTATATPVPYYVDTDGDGAAGTEAGRKCGTIPANASTVASDCDESSRFRAPGLPEVCDRIDNDCSGVADNGVACSMDWQTPPVTDTTAWKAVATDGTTTVWVAGDDSKLARSRMDLTGGRYVTCDGDWKAAWVAASGELFLAGGKDGAGRFARATSNAGECTTEIRGVPQVMNGLVGIENPTGAPTLYGVTGGGRSFRWTPPAAPEQTQPNPVDANLRAISAAGRVETLLAVGKKNSNDAPVAFRFDAASSTWSEEAIPTTLTGELRGVHVVNANYAYAVGDNGMVFERVNGVWSAMKPVPAAYSNRSLQDVVAFGKTAVYVATTDAGSNGGAVLFFNGTDWSTVYTDAGSPARALRSLDGKTPTGVVTAGDRGTAASFVTNR
;
A
#
# COMPACT_ATOMS: atom_id res chain seq x y z
N MET A 1 -6.65 -76.14 -41.99
CA MET A 1 -5.77 -76.08 -40.80
C MET A 1 -6.56 -76.66 -39.64
N ARG A 2 -6.46 -77.98 -39.43
CA ARG A 2 -7.30 -78.69 -38.43
C ARG A 2 -6.50 -78.79 -37.13
N LEU A 3 -7.07 -78.22 -36.08
CA LEU A 3 -6.54 -78.08 -34.73
C LEU A 3 -6.06 -79.42 -34.16
N PHE A 4 -4.85 -79.41 -33.61
CA PHE A 4 -4.43 -80.31 -32.55
C PHE A 4 -5.41 -80.13 -31.37
N LEU A 5 -5.98 -81.19 -30.83
CA LEU A 5 -6.74 -81.09 -29.58
C LEU A 5 -5.83 -81.50 -28.43
N VAL A 6 -4.94 -80.61 -27.99
CA VAL A 6 -4.34 -80.73 -26.65
C VAL A 6 -5.39 -80.20 -25.69
N ALA A 7 -6.11 -81.09 -25.00
CA ALA A 7 -7.16 -80.70 -24.08
C ALA A 7 -6.65 -80.82 -22.64
N VAL A 8 -6.70 -79.71 -21.90
CA VAL A 8 -6.51 -79.69 -20.44
C VAL A 8 -7.79 -80.25 -19.83
N LEU A 9 -7.71 -81.41 -19.18
CA LEU A 9 -8.89 -82.05 -18.59
C LEU A 9 -9.27 -81.37 -17.27
N ALA A 10 -10.26 -80.47 -17.33
CA ALA A 10 -11.13 -80.27 -16.19
C ALA A 10 -12.08 -81.47 -16.08
N SER A 11 -12.24 -81.99 -14.87
CA SER A 11 -12.95 -83.20 -14.48
C SER A 11 -14.18 -83.57 -15.34
N VAL A 12 -14.31 -84.90 -15.58
CA VAL A 12 -15.43 -85.65 -16.20
C VAL A 12 -15.31 -85.88 -17.72
N LEU A 13 -14.69 -87.00 -18.11
CA LEU A 13 -14.85 -87.62 -19.43
C LEU A 13 -16.23 -88.30 -19.51
N ALA A 14 -17.24 -87.59 -20.00
CA ALA A 14 -18.44 -88.21 -20.57
C ALA A 14 -18.15 -88.58 -22.04
N GLY A 15 -18.63 -89.75 -22.47
CA GLY A 15 -18.13 -90.49 -23.63
C GLY A 15 -18.11 -89.76 -24.98
N CYS A 16 -17.05 -89.99 -25.75
CA CYS A 16 -16.97 -89.63 -27.17
C CYS A 16 -17.65 -90.69 -28.06
N PRO A 17 -18.36 -90.29 -29.12
CA PRO A 17 -19.00 -91.21 -30.05
C PRO A 17 -17.97 -91.90 -30.96
N LYS A 18 -18.18 -93.20 -31.19
CA LYS A 18 -17.41 -94.04 -32.12
C LYS A 18 -17.41 -93.45 -33.53
N GLY A 19 -16.23 -93.24 -34.13
CA GLY A 19 -16.13 -92.94 -35.56
C GLY A 19 -14.88 -92.20 -36.07
N ASP A 20 -13.93 -91.81 -35.21
CA ASP A 20 -12.72 -91.08 -35.63
C ASP A 20 -11.47 -91.88 -35.21
N GLU A 21 -10.83 -92.62 -36.13
CA GLU A 21 -9.65 -93.47 -35.85
C GLU A 21 -8.47 -92.68 -35.22
N LEU A 22 -8.46 -91.36 -35.37
CA LEU A 22 -7.45 -90.48 -34.76
C LEU A 22 -7.69 -90.23 -33.26
N LYS A 23 -8.87 -90.60 -32.73
CA LYS A 23 -9.24 -90.46 -31.31
C LYS A 23 -9.30 -91.80 -30.56
N SER A 24 -8.98 -92.92 -31.20
CA SER A 24 -8.97 -94.25 -30.55
C SER A 24 -7.73 -94.49 -29.68
N ALA A 25 -6.69 -93.66 -29.83
CA ALA A 25 -5.46 -93.72 -29.07
C ALA A 25 -5.03 -92.32 -28.56
N ALA A 26 -4.64 -92.25 -27.29
CA ALA A 26 -4.15 -91.03 -26.66
C ALA A 26 -3.02 -91.31 -25.68
N LEU A 27 -2.10 -90.35 -25.51
CA LEU A 27 -1.23 -90.30 -24.35
C LEU A 27 -1.94 -89.52 -23.24
N ARG A 28 -1.95 -90.08 -22.04
CA ARG A 28 -2.29 -89.35 -20.82
C ARG A 28 -0.99 -88.87 -20.21
N VAL A 29 -0.63 -87.62 -20.47
CA VAL A 29 0.57 -86.99 -19.93
C VAL A 29 0.22 -86.40 -18.58
N GLN A 30 0.87 -86.90 -17.53
CA GLN A 30 0.80 -86.35 -16.19
C GLN A 30 2.09 -85.56 -15.94
N LEU A 31 1.94 -84.24 -15.77
CA LEU A 31 3.02 -83.31 -15.47
C LEU A 31 3.01 -83.06 -13.97
N HIS A 32 3.94 -83.67 -13.26
CA HIS A 32 4.16 -83.43 -11.84
C HIS A 32 5.09 -82.23 -11.68
N TYR A 33 4.74 -81.29 -10.81
CA TYR A 33 5.64 -80.23 -10.38
C TYR A 33 5.82 -80.25 -8.87
N GLU A 34 7.04 -80.05 -8.41
CA GLU A 34 7.42 -80.08 -7.00
C GLU A 34 8.42 -78.96 -6.68
N GLY A 35 8.45 -78.54 -5.41
CA GLY A 35 9.35 -77.51 -4.89
C GLY A 35 9.05 -76.06 -5.31
N PHE A 36 8.28 -75.85 -6.39
CA PHE A 36 7.86 -74.53 -6.88
C PHE A 36 6.47 -74.59 -7.51
N ARG A 37 5.77 -73.45 -7.60
CA ARG A 37 4.52 -73.30 -8.36
C ARG A 37 4.75 -72.60 -9.70
N PRO A 38 4.76 -73.33 -10.84
CA PRO A 38 4.93 -72.72 -12.16
C PRO A 38 3.89 -71.64 -12.46
N GLY A 39 4.34 -70.49 -12.96
CA GLY A 39 3.44 -69.46 -13.51
C GLY A 39 2.87 -69.90 -14.86
N CYS A 40 3.64 -70.65 -15.64
CA CYS A 40 3.19 -71.30 -16.87
C CYS A 40 3.90 -72.64 -17.08
N VAL A 41 3.21 -73.62 -17.66
CA VAL A 41 3.84 -74.84 -18.17
C VAL A 41 3.52 -74.95 -19.65
N THR A 42 4.53 -75.12 -20.50
CA THR A 42 4.35 -75.39 -21.92
C THR A 42 4.65 -76.86 -22.20
N LEU A 43 3.80 -77.52 -22.98
CA LEU A 43 4.03 -78.88 -23.46
C LEU A 43 4.21 -78.84 -24.98
N THR A 44 5.38 -79.25 -25.44
CA THR A 44 5.69 -79.43 -26.85
C THR A 44 5.70 -80.90 -27.20
N VAL A 45 4.96 -81.28 -28.25
CA VAL A 45 4.92 -82.64 -28.79
C VAL A 45 5.54 -82.61 -30.18
N THR A 46 6.53 -83.46 -30.44
CA THR A 46 7.27 -83.51 -31.71
C THR A 46 7.27 -84.92 -32.30
N ASP A 47 6.95 -85.06 -33.57
CA ASP A 47 7.03 -86.33 -34.31
C ASP A 47 8.49 -86.81 -34.41
N GLN A 48 8.78 -88.06 -34.02
CA GLN A 48 10.14 -88.61 -34.09
C GLN A 48 10.60 -88.92 -35.51
N ALA A 49 9.68 -89.21 -36.43
CA ALA A 49 10.04 -89.49 -37.83
C ALA A 49 10.26 -88.20 -38.65
N GLU A 50 9.66 -87.08 -38.24
CA GLU A 50 9.72 -85.80 -38.94
C GLU A 50 9.68 -84.64 -37.92
N VAL A 51 10.84 -84.26 -37.40
CA VAL A 51 10.98 -83.29 -36.30
C VAL A 51 10.44 -81.89 -36.61
N SER A 52 10.24 -81.56 -37.89
CA SER A 52 9.58 -80.31 -38.28
C SER A 52 8.10 -80.25 -37.87
N ARG A 53 7.47 -81.40 -37.60
CA ARG A 53 6.10 -81.50 -37.12
C ARG A 53 6.09 -81.49 -35.60
N HIS A 54 5.76 -80.32 -35.05
CA HIS A 54 5.59 -80.12 -33.63
C HIS A 54 4.38 -79.25 -33.33
N VAL A 55 3.86 -79.38 -32.12
CA VAL A 55 2.85 -78.48 -31.55
C VAL A 55 3.28 -78.10 -30.14
N THR A 56 3.02 -76.86 -29.75
CA THR A 56 3.21 -76.39 -28.37
C THR A 56 1.88 -75.91 -27.81
N THR A 57 1.61 -76.20 -26.55
CA THR A 57 0.40 -75.75 -25.86
C THR A 57 0.73 -75.32 -24.44
N ASN A 58 0.10 -74.22 -24.00
CA ASN A 58 0.18 -73.76 -22.62
C ASN A 58 -0.80 -74.58 -21.78
N VAL A 59 -0.30 -75.18 -20.71
CA VAL A 59 -1.06 -75.97 -19.76
C VAL A 59 -1.38 -75.07 -18.58
N ASN A 60 -2.67 -74.85 -18.33
CA ASN A 60 -3.12 -74.01 -17.22
C ASN A 60 -2.69 -74.63 -15.88
N VAL A 61 -1.97 -73.85 -15.08
CA VAL A 61 -1.54 -74.24 -13.73
C VAL A 61 -2.59 -73.77 -12.72
N SER A 62 -3.09 -74.69 -11.89
CA SER A 62 -4.07 -74.37 -10.84
C SER A 62 -3.44 -73.68 -9.62
N GLY A 63 -4.23 -72.93 -8.86
CA GLY A 63 -3.80 -72.12 -7.70
C GLY A 63 -3.30 -72.85 -6.43
N GLY A 64 -3.02 -74.15 -6.49
CA GLY A 64 -2.61 -74.94 -5.32
C GLY A 64 -1.11 -74.87 -5.03
N ALA A 65 -0.73 -75.04 -3.75
CA ALA A 65 0.67 -75.16 -3.33
C ALA A 65 1.32 -76.43 -3.90
N PRO A 66 2.63 -76.42 -4.19
CA PRO A 66 3.35 -77.62 -4.65
C PRO A 66 3.45 -78.68 -3.52
N PRO A 67 3.53 -79.98 -3.85
CA PRO A 67 3.55 -80.54 -5.21
C PRO A 67 2.16 -80.57 -5.85
N GLY A 68 2.10 -80.45 -7.17
CA GLY A 68 0.86 -80.53 -7.95
C GLY A 68 1.03 -81.36 -9.22
N THR A 69 -0.11 -81.71 -9.82
CA THR A 69 -0.15 -82.56 -11.03
C THR A 69 -1.10 -81.97 -12.06
N LEU A 70 -0.59 -81.70 -13.26
CA LEU A 70 -1.39 -81.28 -14.42
C LEU A 70 -1.62 -82.50 -15.32
N SER A 71 -2.83 -82.63 -15.87
CA SER A 71 -3.18 -83.74 -16.76
C SER A 71 -3.50 -83.22 -18.16
N VAL A 72 -2.74 -83.68 -19.14
CA VAL A 72 -2.87 -83.29 -20.55
C VAL A 72 -3.10 -84.54 -21.40
N ALA A 73 -4.13 -84.52 -22.23
CA ALA A 73 -4.35 -85.57 -23.21
C ALA A 73 -3.72 -85.18 -24.57
N VAL A 74 -2.90 -86.07 -25.13
CA VAL A 74 -2.28 -85.92 -26.46
C VAL A 74 -2.86 -86.98 -27.38
N PHE A 75 -3.57 -86.57 -28.44
CA PHE A 75 -4.20 -87.47 -29.40
C PHE A 75 -3.37 -87.60 -30.69
N ARG A 76 -3.61 -88.66 -31.47
CA ARG A 76 -2.94 -88.87 -32.76
C ARG A 76 -3.32 -87.79 -33.78
N GLN A 77 -2.40 -87.50 -34.70
CA GLN A 77 -2.63 -86.66 -35.87
C GLN A 77 -2.41 -87.42 -37.18
N ALA A 78 -3.20 -87.08 -38.19
CA ALA A 78 -3.01 -87.61 -39.53
C ALA A 78 -1.64 -87.19 -40.09
N GLY A 79 -0.87 -88.16 -40.56
CA GLY A 79 0.46 -87.96 -41.15
C GLY A 79 1.62 -88.02 -40.17
N TRP A 80 1.40 -87.95 -38.86
CA TRP A 80 2.44 -88.13 -37.84
C TRP A 80 2.79 -89.61 -37.64
N SER A 81 4.02 -89.91 -37.24
CA SER A 81 4.39 -91.27 -36.81
C SER A 81 3.74 -91.64 -35.47
N HIS A 82 3.87 -92.91 -35.08
CA HIS A 82 3.38 -93.37 -33.79
C HIS A 82 4.27 -92.96 -32.61
N ASP A 83 5.51 -92.55 -32.88
CA ASP A 83 6.51 -92.23 -31.87
C ASP A 83 6.65 -90.70 -31.77
N VAL A 84 6.42 -90.16 -30.58
CA VAL A 84 6.53 -88.72 -30.31
C VAL A 84 7.49 -88.47 -29.17
N LYS A 85 8.19 -87.33 -29.22
CA LYS A 85 8.91 -86.75 -28.09
C LYS A 85 8.05 -85.67 -27.45
N LEU A 86 7.92 -85.76 -26.13
CA LEU A 86 7.24 -84.81 -25.28
C LEU A 86 8.31 -83.99 -24.57
N LEU A 87 8.18 -82.66 -24.60
CA LEU A 87 9.03 -81.72 -23.88
C LEU A 87 8.13 -80.76 -23.10
N ALA A 88 8.14 -80.89 -21.79
CA ALA A 88 7.47 -79.98 -20.88
C ALA A 88 8.48 -78.96 -20.33
N ARG A 89 8.10 -77.68 -20.28
CA ARG A 89 8.90 -76.58 -19.72
C ARG A 89 8.05 -75.81 -18.72
N ALA A 90 8.55 -75.64 -17.50
CA ALA A 90 7.97 -74.75 -16.52
C ALA A 90 8.63 -73.38 -16.61
N HIS A 91 7.82 -72.33 -16.55
CA HIS A 91 8.23 -70.94 -16.53
C HIS A 91 7.71 -70.23 -15.28
N GLU A 92 8.53 -69.34 -14.74
CA GLU A 92 8.22 -68.49 -13.61
C GLU A 92 7.31 -67.32 -14.01
N GLN A 93 6.32 -66.96 -13.18
CA GLN A 93 5.33 -65.88 -13.36
C GLN A 93 4.44 -65.96 -14.62
N SER A 94 5.01 -66.08 -15.82
CA SER A 94 4.33 -66.15 -17.12
C SER A 94 5.10 -67.03 -18.13
N CYS A 95 4.51 -67.34 -19.29
CA CYS A 95 5.20 -68.15 -20.32
C CYS A 95 6.38 -67.42 -21.00
N GLU A 96 6.51 -66.10 -20.83
CA GLU A 96 7.66 -65.30 -21.27
C GLU A 96 8.72 -65.16 -20.15
N GLY A 97 8.40 -65.63 -18.94
CA GLY A 97 9.29 -65.60 -17.80
C GLY A 97 10.37 -66.68 -17.86
N ALA A 98 11.27 -66.65 -16.86
CA ALA A 98 12.42 -67.53 -16.81
C ALA A 98 12.00 -69.01 -16.84
N GLN A 99 12.67 -69.81 -17.66
CA GLN A 99 12.42 -71.23 -17.76
C GLN A 99 13.17 -71.97 -16.66
N VAL A 100 12.44 -72.46 -15.65
CA VAL A 100 13.00 -72.95 -14.38
C VAL A 100 13.08 -74.47 -14.30
N ALA A 101 12.25 -75.20 -15.06
CA ALA A 101 12.32 -76.65 -15.11
C ALA A 101 12.01 -77.19 -16.50
N THR A 102 12.62 -78.33 -16.85
CA THR A 102 12.34 -79.05 -18.10
C THR A 102 12.24 -80.53 -17.84
N ALA A 103 11.32 -81.19 -18.53
CA ALA A 103 11.17 -82.64 -18.51
C ALA A 103 10.87 -83.15 -19.91
N GLU A 104 11.50 -84.25 -20.30
CA GLU A 104 11.26 -84.88 -21.60
C GLU A 104 11.05 -86.38 -21.50
N ALA A 105 10.21 -86.90 -22.39
CA ALA A 105 9.98 -88.33 -22.55
C ALA A 105 9.71 -88.66 -24.02
N THR A 106 9.98 -89.89 -24.41
CA THR A 106 9.52 -90.44 -25.69
C THR A 106 8.42 -91.44 -25.44
N ALA A 107 7.38 -91.42 -26.27
CA ALA A 107 6.22 -92.28 -26.10
C ALA A 107 5.61 -92.66 -27.44
N SER A 108 5.11 -93.89 -27.51
CA SER A 108 4.43 -94.42 -28.69
C SER A 108 2.92 -94.46 -28.45
N LEU A 109 2.13 -93.85 -29.34
CA LEU A 109 0.68 -93.96 -29.31
C LEU A 109 0.31 -95.38 -29.79
N ALA A 110 -0.24 -96.22 -28.90
CA ALA A 110 -0.69 -97.59 -29.23
C ALA A 110 -1.85 -97.57 -30.24
N LYS A 111 -2.17 -98.72 -30.89
CA LYS A 111 -3.25 -98.79 -31.90
C LYS A 111 -4.64 -98.48 -31.32
N ASP A 112 -4.89 -98.87 -30.08
CA ASP A 112 -6.09 -98.54 -29.29
C ASP A 112 -5.71 -98.40 -27.80
N GLY A 113 -6.30 -97.44 -27.08
CA GLY A 113 -6.13 -97.27 -25.63
C GLY A 113 -5.41 -95.99 -25.19
N ILE A 114 -5.16 -95.88 -23.88
CA ILE A 114 -4.49 -94.73 -23.24
C ILE A 114 -3.12 -95.18 -22.72
N THR A 115 -2.04 -94.56 -23.20
CA THR A 115 -0.68 -94.79 -22.68
C THR A 115 -0.34 -93.69 -21.67
N PRO A 116 -0.04 -94.01 -20.40
CA PRO A 116 0.40 -93.01 -19.43
C PRO A 116 1.84 -92.56 -19.71
N VAL A 117 2.11 -91.27 -19.55
CA VAL A 117 3.46 -90.69 -19.58
C VAL A 117 3.61 -89.74 -18.41
N GLU A 118 4.63 -89.96 -17.60
CA GLU A 118 4.94 -89.15 -16.43
C GLU A 118 6.12 -88.23 -16.75
N LEU A 119 5.98 -86.94 -16.45
CA LEU A 119 7.05 -85.95 -16.56
C LEU A 119 7.12 -85.18 -15.24
N LEU A 120 8.34 -85.03 -14.70
CA LEU A 120 8.59 -84.35 -13.43
C LEU A 120 9.34 -83.04 -13.66
N LEU A 121 8.72 -81.93 -13.25
CA LEU A 121 9.25 -80.57 -13.31
C LEU A 121 9.59 -80.12 -11.88
N GLY A 122 10.82 -80.34 -11.46
CA GLY A 122 11.32 -79.88 -10.16
C GLY A 122 12.01 -78.53 -10.28
N ALA A 123 11.67 -77.61 -9.38
CA ALA A 123 12.40 -76.36 -9.13
C ALA A 123 12.24 -75.98 -7.65
N THR A 124 13.13 -75.15 -7.09
CA THR A 124 13.13 -74.77 -5.68
C THR A 124 12.71 -73.31 -5.50
N ASP A 125 11.61 -73.10 -4.78
CA ASP A 125 11.14 -71.80 -4.27
C ASP A 125 11.28 -71.85 -2.75
N GLY A 126 12.37 -71.26 -2.27
CA GLY A 126 12.90 -71.49 -0.92
C GLY A 126 12.07 -70.87 0.19
N ASP A 127 11.36 -69.78 -0.13
CA ASP A 127 10.55 -69.02 0.80
C ASP A 127 9.05 -69.00 0.46
N GLY A 128 8.68 -69.51 -0.72
CA GLY A 128 7.30 -69.70 -1.16
C GLY A 128 6.65 -68.45 -1.76
N ASP A 129 7.44 -67.47 -2.22
CA ASP A 129 6.93 -66.21 -2.76
C ASP A 129 6.56 -66.28 -4.26
N GLY A 130 6.85 -67.40 -4.91
CA GLY A 130 6.55 -67.66 -6.30
C GLY A 130 7.66 -67.26 -7.28
N TYR A 131 8.85 -66.95 -6.80
CA TYR A 131 10.08 -66.89 -7.59
C TYR A 131 10.93 -68.13 -7.33
N VAL A 132 11.62 -68.62 -8.37
CA VAL A 132 12.51 -69.78 -8.21
C VAL A 132 13.92 -69.29 -7.94
N ALA A 133 14.63 -70.02 -7.09
CA ALA A 133 16.02 -69.77 -6.77
C ALA A 133 16.85 -69.53 -8.04
N SER A 134 17.63 -68.45 -8.04
CA SER A 134 18.46 -68.05 -9.18
C SER A 134 19.45 -69.14 -9.63
N SER A 135 19.86 -70.02 -8.70
CA SER A 135 20.74 -71.17 -8.96
C SER A 135 20.12 -72.26 -9.86
N GLU A 136 18.79 -72.27 -9.99
CA GLU A 136 18.02 -73.18 -10.85
C GLU A 136 17.44 -72.47 -12.09
N GLY A 137 17.93 -71.26 -12.39
CA GLY A 137 17.51 -70.49 -13.56
C GLY A 137 16.24 -69.67 -13.35
N GLY A 138 15.79 -69.50 -12.10
CA GLY A 138 14.73 -68.56 -11.73
C GLY A 138 15.23 -67.13 -11.51
N THR A 139 14.32 -66.24 -11.10
CA THR A 139 14.63 -64.82 -10.90
C THR A 139 14.55 -64.34 -9.46
N ASP A 140 14.44 -65.26 -8.50
CA ASP A 140 14.41 -64.91 -7.08
C ASP A 140 15.66 -64.12 -6.67
N CYS A 141 15.42 -62.97 -6.05
CA CYS A 141 16.45 -62.07 -5.59
C CYS A 141 16.97 -62.45 -4.20
N LYS A 142 16.19 -63.22 -3.42
CA LYS A 142 16.58 -63.68 -2.10
C LYS A 142 15.78 -64.93 -1.68
N ASP A 143 16.34 -66.08 -2.02
CA ASP A 143 15.81 -67.44 -1.78
C ASP A 143 15.35 -67.81 -0.33
N ASP A 144 15.51 -66.93 0.67
CA ASP A 144 15.16 -67.16 2.07
C ASP A 144 14.25 -66.09 2.69
N ASP A 145 13.72 -65.15 1.91
CA ASP A 145 12.93 -64.02 2.39
C ASP A 145 11.74 -63.69 1.47
N PRO A 146 10.52 -64.15 1.84
CA PRO A 146 9.36 -64.09 0.94
C PRO A 146 8.82 -62.67 0.73
N SER A 147 9.49 -61.66 1.28
CA SER A 147 9.22 -60.25 1.02
C SER A 147 10.06 -59.67 -0.13
N VAL A 148 11.03 -60.42 -0.65
CA VAL A 148 11.99 -60.01 -1.68
C VAL A 148 11.96 -60.99 -2.86
N GLY A 149 10.92 -60.90 -3.68
CA GLY A 149 10.82 -61.70 -4.90
C GLY A 149 11.67 -61.20 -6.06
N GLY A 150 11.18 -61.33 -7.29
CA GLY A 150 11.98 -61.04 -8.47
C GLY A 150 12.40 -59.58 -8.70
N PRO A 151 13.21 -59.32 -9.74
CA PRO A 151 13.84 -58.04 -9.99
C PRO A 151 12.84 -56.90 -10.18
N LEU A 152 13.12 -55.74 -9.58
CA LEU A 152 12.31 -54.53 -9.70
C LEU A 152 12.89 -53.58 -10.77
N PRO A 153 12.05 -52.75 -11.42
CA PRO A 153 12.55 -51.68 -12.27
C PRO A 153 13.18 -50.57 -11.41
N TRP A 154 14.40 -50.18 -11.77
CA TRP A 154 15.14 -49.07 -11.18
C TRP A 154 15.29 -47.93 -12.19
N TYR A 155 14.93 -46.73 -11.76
CA TYR A 155 14.94 -45.50 -12.56
C TYR A 155 16.10 -44.62 -12.10
N THR A 156 16.79 -43.97 -13.03
CA THR A 156 17.86 -43.03 -12.70
C THR A 156 17.27 -41.79 -12.04
N ASP A 157 17.70 -41.50 -10.82
CA ASP A 157 17.40 -40.30 -10.04
C ASP A 157 18.63 -39.40 -10.10
N ARG A 158 18.52 -38.26 -10.78
CA ARG A 158 19.69 -37.43 -11.12
C ARG A 158 19.93 -36.30 -10.12
N ASP A 159 18.90 -35.78 -9.49
CA ASP A 159 18.98 -34.67 -8.54
C ASP A 159 18.80 -35.11 -7.07
N GLY A 160 18.43 -36.37 -6.84
CA GLY A 160 18.50 -37.06 -5.55
C GLY A 160 17.25 -36.93 -4.69
N ASP A 161 16.06 -36.78 -5.29
CA ASP A 161 14.79 -36.63 -4.56
C ASP A 161 14.04 -37.95 -4.31
N ASN A 162 14.58 -39.07 -4.78
CA ASN A 162 14.02 -40.42 -4.77
C ASN A 162 12.89 -40.70 -5.76
N TYR A 163 12.70 -39.85 -6.75
CA TYR A 163 11.93 -40.13 -7.96
C TYR A 163 12.87 -40.21 -9.15
N GLY A 164 12.67 -41.23 -9.98
CA GLY A 164 13.50 -41.44 -11.14
C GLY A 164 12.84 -40.98 -12.42
N SER A 165 13.69 -40.71 -13.40
CA SER A 165 13.35 -40.16 -14.69
C SER A 165 12.19 -40.89 -15.37
N SER A 166 11.19 -40.09 -15.75
CA SER A 166 10.10 -40.53 -16.62
C SER A 166 10.52 -40.68 -18.09
N LEU A 167 11.66 -40.08 -18.48
CA LEU A 167 12.14 -40.04 -19.87
C LEU A 167 13.09 -41.19 -20.22
N LEU A 168 13.75 -41.79 -19.22
CA LEU A 168 14.72 -42.86 -19.42
C LEU A 168 14.10 -44.23 -19.13
N PRO A 169 14.46 -45.28 -19.92
CA PRO A 169 13.99 -46.63 -19.64
C PRO A 169 14.57 -47.16 -18.31
N PRO A 170 13.79 -47.89 -17.50
CA PRO A 170 14.30 -48.48 -16.26
C PRO A 170 15.28 -49.62 -16.52
N VAL A 171 16.15 -49.86 -15.54
CA VAL A 171 17.00 -51.06 -15.46
C VAL A 171 16.41 -52.02 -14.44
N THR A 172 16.06 -53.22 -14.87
CA THR A 172 15.51 -54.25 -13.99
C THR A 172 16.61 -54.99 -13.23
N ALA A 173 16.58 -54.97 -11.90
CA ALA A 173 17.57 -55.62 -11.04
C ALA A 173 17.03 -55.92 -9.63
N CYS A 174 17.64 -56.88 -8.94
CA CYS A 174 17.29 -57.23 -7.54
C CYS A 174 17.66 -56.15 -6.53
N THR A 175 18.72 -55.40 -6.81
CA THR A 175 19.20 -54.29 -5.99
C THR A 175 19.43 -53.09 -6.88
N ALA A 176 19.44 -51.89 -6.28
CA ALA A 176 19.70 -50.66 -6.99
C ALA A 176 21.04 -50.77 -7.77
N PRO A 177 21.03 -50.65 -9.11
CA PRO A 177 22.23 -50.84 -9.92
C PRO A 177 23.27 -49.73 -9.71
N SER A 178 22.85 -48.59 -9.18
CA SER A 178 23.70 -47.48 -8.79
C SER A 178 23.12 -46.74 -7.58
N PHE A 179 23.92 -45.90 -6.92
CA PHE A 179 23.47 -45.08 -5.80
C PHE A 179 22.44 -44.00 -6.21
N ASN A 180 22.35 -43.71 -7.50
CA ASN A 180 21.45 -42.72 -8.09
C ASN A 180 20.30 -43.42 -8.85
N SER A 181 19.87 -44.58 -8.34
CA SER A 181 18.76 -45.34 -8.89
C SER A 181 17.70 -45.58 -7.82
N VAL A 182 16.44 -45.33 -8.14
CA VAL A 182 15.30 -45.47 -7.22
C VAL A 182 14.17 -46.27 -7.85
N SER A 183 13.28 -46.81 -7.02
CA SER A 183 12.17 -47.68 -7.45
C SER A 183 10.90 -46.91 -7.81
N ARG A 184 10.84 -45.60 -7.51
CA ARG A 184 9.71 -44.73 -7.86
C ARG A 184 10.02 -44.03 -9.18
N ALA A 185 9.07 -44.06 -10.10
CA ALA A 185 9.15 -43.31 -11.35
C ALA A 185 8.31 -42.03 -11.28
N GLY A 186 8.41 -41.21 -12.31
CA GLY A 186 7.46 -40.12 -12.56
C GLY A 186 8.01 -38.73 -12.28
N ASP A 187 9.32 -38.60 -12.07
CA ASP A 187 9.96 -37.28 -12.00
C ASP A 187 9.74 -36.52 -13.31
N CYS A 188 9.17 -35.31 -13.20
CA CYS A 188 8.91 -34.42 -14.31
C CYS A 188 10.06 -33.42 -14.57
N ASN A 189 11.03 -33.31 -13.66
CA ASN A 189 12.24 -32.51 -13.83
C ASN A 189 13.47 -33.08 -13.11
N ASP A 190 14.17 -34.00 -13.80
CA ASP A 190 15.43 -34.67 -13.40
C ASP A 190 16.65 -33.75 -13.07
N ASN A 191 16.47 -32.45 -12.88
CA ASN A 191 17.53 -31.52 -12.50
C ASN A 191 17.18 -30.63 -11.30
N ASP A 192 15.99 -30.78 -10.72
CA ASP A 192 15.50 -29.98 -9.60
C ASP A 192 14.83 -30.89 -8.58
N SER A 193 15.55 -31.24 -7.52
CA SER A 193 15.07 -32.13 -6.45
C SER A 193 13.89 -31.58 -5.64
N GLN A 194 13.45 -30.36 -5.95
CA GLN A 194 12.24 -29.77 -5.41
C GLN A 194 11.02 -30.00 -6.32
N VAL A 195 11.17 -30.65 -7.47
CA VAL A 195 10.12 -30.85 -8.48
C VAL A 195 9.90 -32.33 -8.72
N HIS A 196 8.93 -32.92 -8.02
CA HIS A 196 8.65 -34.36 -8.14
C HIS A 196 7.25 -34.73 -7.66
N PRO A 197 6.74 -35.94 -8.00
CA PRO A 197 5.42 -36.38 -7.60
C PRO A 197 5.14 -36.20 -6.10
N GLY A 198 4.07 -35.46 -5.81
CA GLY A 198 3.56 -35.22 -4.47
C GLY A 198 4.32 -34.17 -3.64
N GLN A 199 5.15 -33.33 -4.29
CA GLN A 199 5.64 -32.11 -3.65
C GLN A 199 4.50 -31.14 -3.31
N GLU A 200 4.76 -30.21 -2.38
CA GLU A 200 3.90 -29.05 -2.18
C GLU A 200 4.38 -27.92 -3.09
N GLU A 201 3.45 -27.26 -3.77
CA GLU A 201 3.70 -26.03 -4.54
C GLU A 201 4.25 -24.94 -3.61
N PHE A 202 5.57 -24.70 -3.69
CA PHE A 202 6.28 -23.85 -2.71
C PHE A 202 6.61 -22.46 -3.25
N ARG A 203 6.44 -22.24 -4.56
CA ARG A 203 6.63 -20.96 -5.24
C ARG A 203 5.59 -20.81 -6.35
N CYS A 204 5.07 -19.60 -6.50
CA CYS A 204 4.28 -19.20 -7.67
C CYS A 204 5.28 -18.79 -8.75
N ASP A 205 5.72 -19.72 -9.59
CA ASP A 205 6.72 -19.47 -10.63
C ASP A 205 6.31 -19.97 -12.02
N GLY A 206 5.07 -20.44 -12.16
CA GLY A 206 4.53 -20.94 -13.42
C GLY A 206 5.00 -22.34 -13.76
N ARG A 207 5.46 -23.11 -12.76
CA ARG A 207 5.86 -24.52 -12.89
C ARG A 207 4.91 -25.41 -12.07
N ASP A 208 4.92 -26.68 -12.46
CA ASP A 208 4.24 -27.76 -11.76
C ASP A 208 5.33 -28.43 -10.90
N ASP A 209 5.43 -28.06 -9.63
CA ASP A 209 6.45 -28.57 -8.71
C ASP A 209 6.08 -29.99 -8.23
N ASN A 210 4.80 -30.37 -8.28
CA ASN A 210 4.31 -31.65 -7.77
C ASN A 210 4.00 -32.72 -8.83
N CYS A 211 4.25 -32.39 -10.10
CA CYS A 211 4.03 -33.19 -11.29
C CYS A 211 2.58 -33.71 -11.46
N ASP A 212 1.57 -32.98 -11.00
CA ASP A 212 0.15 -33.36 -11.09
C ASP A 212 -0.60 -32.77 -12.29
N SER A 213 0.12 -32.02 -13.14
CA SER A 213 -0.38 -31.26 -14.30
C SER A 213 -1.19 -30.00 -13.99
N ALA A 214 -1.33 -29.64 -12.72
CA ALA A 214 -1.70 -28.30 -12.30
C ALA A 214 -0.44 -27.46 -12.07
N VAL A 215 -0.57 -26.15 -12.19
CA VAL A 215 0.55 -25.21 -12.06
C VAL A 215 0.15 -24.18 -11.02
N ASP A 216 0.97 -24.00 -9.99
CA ASP A 216 0.77 -23.05 -8.90
C ASP A 216 -0.62 -23.14 -8.23
N GLU A 217 -1.25 -24.32 -8.17
CA GLU A 217 -2.66 -24.47 -7.75
C GLU A 217 -2.90 -24.15 -6.27
N SER A 218 -1.85 -24.20 -5.45
CA SER A 218 -1.90 -23.78 -4.05
C SER A 218 -1.94 -22.24 -3.87
N PHE A 219 -1.72 -21.47 -4.93
CA PHE A 219 -1.59 -20.01 -4.88
C PHE A 219 -2.85 -19.25 -5.32
N ASP A 220 -3.93 -19.94 -5.71
CA ASP A 220 -5.19 -19.34 -6.18
C ASP A 220 -4.94 -18.32 -7.32
N VAL A 221 -4.07 -18.68 -8.27
CA VAL A 221 -3.77 -17.86 -9.45
C VAL A 221 -5.05 -17.64 -10.24
N GLY A 222 -5.33 -16.39 -10.61
CA GLY A 222 -6.59 -15.99 -11.23
C GLY A 222 -7.72 -15.66 -10.24
N GLY A 223 -7.54 -15.95 -8.95
CA GLY A 223 -8.47 -15.54 -7.89
C GLY A 223 -8.58 -14.02 -7.75
N MET A 224 -9.72 -13.54 -7.24
CA MET A 224 -9.96 -12.11 -7.01
C MET A 224 -9.05 -11.58 -5.89
N CYS A 225 -8.51 -10.38 -6.08
CA CYS A 225 -7.75 -9.67 -5.06
C CYS A 225 -7.97 -8.16 -5.14
N PHE A 226 -7.50 -7.44 -4.12
CA PHE A 226 -7.44 -5.98 -4.08
C PHE A 226 -6.01 -5.54 -3.77
N ASN A 227 -5.53 -4.50 -4.45
CA ASN A 227 -4.25 -3.87 -4.10
C ASN A 227 -4.43 -2.83 -2.97
N GLU A 228 -3.34 -2.16 -2.58
CA GLU A 228 -3.34 -1.14 -1.50
C GLU A 228 -4.26 0.07 -1.77
N LEU A 229 -4.65 0.29 -3.03
CA LEU A 229 -5.57 1.36 -3.44
C LEU A 229 -7.03 0.88 -3.55
N ASP A 230 -7.32 -0.32 -3.04
CA ASP A 230 -8.59 -1.01 -3.14
C ASP A 230 -9.03 -1.29 -4.58
N CYS A 231 -8.07 -1.39 -5.51
CA CYS A 231 -8.36 -1.73 -6.89
C CYS A 231 -8.47 -3.23 -7.04
N GLN A 232 -9.65 -3.67 -7.49
CA GLN A 232 -9.89 -5.05 -7.83
C GLN A 232 -8.95 -5.50 -8.96
N GLY A 233 -8.41 -6.70 -8.79
CA GLY A 233 -7.53 -7.35 -9.74
C GLY A 233 -7.62 -8.87 -9.65
N VAL A 234 -6.66 -9.51 -10.30
CA VAL A 234 -6.46 -10.96 -10.26
C VAL A 234 -5.11 -11.30 -9.68
N LYS A 235 -5.05 -12.36 -8.89
CA LYS A 235 -3.81 -12.93 -8.37
C LYS A 235 -2.96 -13.46 -9.53
N ALA A 236 -1.70 -13.05 -9.57
CA ALA A 236 -0.72 -13.53 -10.52
C ALA A 236 0.63 -13.74 -9.83
N CYS A 237 1.44 -14.64 -10.36
CA CYS A 237 2.78 -14.89 -9.83
C CYS A 237 3.67 -13.64 -9.94
N SER A 238 4.37 -13.34 -8.86
CA SER A 238 5.32 -12.25 -8.74
C SER A 238 6.72 -12.75 -9.05
N GLY A 239 7.32 -12.25 -10.13
CA GLY A 239 8.67 -12.64 -10.56
C GLY A 239 9.81 -12.23 -9.63
N THR A 240 9.53 -11.57 -8.50
CA THR A 240 10.59 -11.05 -7.60
C THR A 240 10.91 -12.02 -6.47
N ASN A 241 9.90 -12.75 -5.94
CA ASN A 241 10.04 -13.58 -4.74
C ASN A 241 9.34 -14.95 -4.85
N GLY A 242 8.78 -15.33 -6.01
CA GLY A 242 7.97 -16.56 -6.14
C GLY A 242 6.67 -16.51 -5.33
N GLY A 243 6.19 -15.32 -4.96
CA GLY A 243 4.93 -15.12 -4.26
C GLY A 243 3.81 -14.67 -5.19
N VAL A 244 2.63 -14.38 -4.64
CA VAL A 244 1.48 -13.86 -5.41
C VAL A 244 1.39 -12.34 -5.29
N ALA A 245 1.15 -11.66 -6.40
CA ALA A 245 0.84 -10.23 -6.45
C ALA A 245 -0.55 -10.00 -7.04
N CYS A 246 -1.22 -8.95 -6.59
CA CYS A 246 -2.49 -8.54 -7.17
C CYS A 246 -2.26 -7.67 -8.41
N THR A 247 -2.60 -8.19 -9.58
CA THR A 247 -2.57 -7.43 -10.83
C THR A 247 -3.90 -6.71 -11.00
N ALA A 248 -3.94 -5.44 -10.60
CA ALA A 248 -5.14 -4.61 -10.69
C ALA A 248 -5.56 -4.38 -12.15
N THR A 249 -6.86 -4.56 -12.43
CA THR A 249 -7.46 -4.28 -13.75
C THR A 249 -8.19 -2.94 -13.79
N ALA A 250 -8.46 -2.36 -12.61
CA ALA A 250 -9.09 -1.05 -12.47
C ALA A 250 -8.04 0.06 -12.35
N THR A 251 -8.30 1.19 -13.01
CA THR A 251 -7.50 2.40 -12.85
C THR A 251 -8.02 3.21 -11.67
N PRO A 252 -7.20 3.55 -10.66
CA PRO A 252 -7.65 4.34 -9.51
C PRO A 252 -8.01 5.76 -9.94
N VAL A 253 -9.12 6.27 -9.41
CA VAL A 253 -9.59 7.64 -9.65
C VAL A 253 -9.09 8.56 -8.54
N PRO A 254 -8.77 9.83 -8.85
CA PRO A 254 -8.39 10.80 -7.83
C PRO A 254 -9.55 11.09 -6.89
N TYR A 255 -9.20 11.40 -5.64
CA TYR A 255 -10.10 12.00 -4.68
C TYR A 255 -9.51 13.30 -4.13
N TYR A 256 -10.42 14.20 -3.78
CA TYR A 256 -10.15 15.57 -3.41
C TYR A 256 -10.61 15.84 -1.99
N VAL A 257 -9.92 16.72 -1.27
CA VAL A 257 -10.29 17.16 0.08
C VAL A 257 -10.56 18.65 0.08
N ASP A 258 -11.44 19.07 0.98
CA ASP A 258 -11.72 20.46 1.32
C ASP A 258 -10.68 20.95 2.34
N THR A 259 -9.79 21.85 1.91
CA THR A 259 -8.64 22.29 2.71
C THR A 259 -8.92 23.54 3.53
N ASP A 260 -9.79 24.44 3.05
CA ASP A 260 -10.10 25.71 3.71
C ASP A 260 -11.42 25.71 4.50
N GLY A 261 -12.21 24.64 4.35
CA GLY A 261 -13.36 24.31 5.18
C GLY A 261 -14.65 24.97 4.75
N ASP A 262 -14.82 25.33 3.48
CA ASP A 262 -16.08 25.88 2.96
C ASP A 262 -17.08 24.83 2.43
N GLY A 263 -16.68 23.57 2.39
CA GLY A 263 -17.48 22.44 1.95
C GLY A 263 -17.29 22.06 0.48
N ALA A 264 -16.52 22.80 -0.30
CA ALA A 264 -16.10 22.41 -1.65
C ALA A 264 -14.71 21.75 -1.59
N ALA A 265 -14.52 20.66 -2.33
CA ALA A 265 -13.24 19.95 -2.39
C ALA A 265 -12.59 20.10 -3.77
N GLY A 266 -11.28 20.25 -3.80
CA GLY A 266 -10.49 20.56 -5.00
C GLY A 266 -9.01 20.20 -4.89
N THR A 267 -8.47 20.05 -3.68
CA THR A 267 -7.08 19.57 -3.47
C THR A 267 -6.98 18.06 -3.66
N GLU A 268 -6.25 17.57 -4.68
CA GLU A 268 -6.02 16.12 -4.89
C GLU A 268 -5.21 15.54 -3.72
N ALA A 269 -5.84 14.66 -2.93
CA ALA A 269 -5.24 14.04 -1.75
C ALA A 269 -4.73 12.62 -1.99
N GLY A 270 -5.13 12.00 -3.11
CA GLY A 270 -4.70 10.66 -3.47
C GLY A 270 -5.60 10.03 -4.52
N ARG A 271 -5.43 8.72 -4.74
CA ARG A 271 -6.23 7.96 -5.70
C ARG A 271 -6.69 6.62 -5.11
N LYS A 272 -7.92 6.22 -5.39
CA LYS A 272 -8.57 5.00 -4.87
C LYS A 272 -9.48 4.39 -5.94
N CYS A 273 -9.68 3.07 -5.89
CA CYS A 273 -10.75 2.41 -6.64
C CYS A 273 -11.98 2.11 -5.75
N GLY A 274 -11.75 1.93 -4.44
CA GLY A 274 -12.79 1.65 -3.46
C GLY A 274 -13.34 2.90 -2.77
N THR A 275 -13.68 2.75 -1.50
CA THR A 275 -14.22 3.84 -0.69
C THR A 275 -13.14 4.89 -0.42
N ILE A 276 -13.44 6.14 -0.74
CA ILE A 276 -12.58 7.29 -0.40
C ILE A 276 -12.74 7.64 1.10
N PRO A 277 -11.75 8.35 1.69
CA PRO A 277 -11.86 8.83 3.07
C PRO A 277 -13.14 9.64 3.32
N ALA A 278 -13.62 9.62 4.57
CA ALA A 278 -14.75 10.47 4.97
C ALA A 278 -14.39 11.95 4.74
N ASN A 279 -15.36 12.74 4.26
CA ASN A 279 -15.22 14.15 3.88
C ASN A 279 -14.34 14.43 2.65
N ALA A 280 -13.96 13.40 1.88
CA ALA A 280 -13.38 13.56 0.55
C ALA A 280 -14.46 13.52 -0.54
N SER A 281 -14.12 14.01 -1.74
CA SER A 281 -14.96 14.02 -2.94
C SER A 281 -14.25 13.33 -4.10
N THR A 282 -14.99 12.72 -5.02
CA THR A 282 -14.45 12.23 -6.31
C THR A 282 -14.42 13.32 -7.40
N VAL A 283 -14.92 14.51 -7.08
CA VAL A 283 -14.99 15.66 -7.99
C VAL A 283 -14.24 16.83 -7.38
N ALA A 284 -13.33 17.43 -8.14
CA ALA A 284 -12.73 18.71 -7.83
C ALA A 284 -13.72 19.82 -8.19
N SER A 285 -14.51 20.25 -7.22
CA SER A 285 -15.45 21.36 -7.38
C SER A 285 -14.87 22.69 -6.94
N ASP A 286 -13.93 22.72 -5.98
CA ASP A 286 -13.42 23.99 -5.47
C ASP A 286 -12.46 24.68 -6.45
N CYS A 287 -12.65 26.00 -6.62
CA CYS A 287 -11.84 26.85 -7.48
C CYS A 287 -10.70 27.57 -6.70
N ASP A 288 -10.74 27.62 -5.37
CA ASP A 288 -9.68 28.22 -4.55
C ASP A 288 -9.57 27.71 -3.12
N GLU A 289 -8.82 26.62 -2.97
CA GLU A 289 -8.44 25.95 -1.70
C GLU A 289 -7.62 26.79 -0.70
N SER A 290 -7.38 28.06 -1.02
CA SER A 290 -6.79 29.02 -0.10
C SER A 290 -7.82 29.92 0.58
N SER A 291 -9.09 29.88 0.18
CA SER A 291 -10.11 30.85 0.57
C SER A 291 -11.49 30.23 0.74
N ARG A 292 -11.90 30.10 2.01
CA ARG A 292 -13.28 29.74 2.37
C ARG A 292 -14.37 30.72 1.89
N PHE A 293 -13.96 31.83 1.28
CA PHE A 293 -14.84 32.88 0.76
C PHE A 293 -15.00 32.77 -0.76
N ARG A 294 -14.41 31.75 -1.40
CA ARG A 294 -14.39 31.59 -2.86
C ARG A 294 -14.58 30.13 -3.25
N ALA A 295 -15.84 29.74 -3.43
CA ALA A 295 -16.23 28.40 -3.88
C ALA A 295 -17.53 28.44 -4.70
N PRO A 296 -17.75 27.46 -5.60
CA PRO A 296 -18.94 27.48 -6.45
C PRO A 296 -20.24 27.45 -5.64
N GLY A 297 -21.15 28.35 -5.98
CA GLY A 297 -22.47 28.45 -5.35
C GLY A 297 -22.52 29.34 -4.11
N LEU A 298 -21.39 29.90 -3.66
CA LEU A 298 -21.42 31.03 -2.73
C LEU A 298 -22.05 32.26 -3.43
N PRO A 299 -22.84 33.07 -2.72
CA PRO A 299 -23.33 34.33 -3.28
C PRO A 299 -22.23 35.37 -3.31
N GLU A 300 -22.19 36.17 -4.37
CA GLU A 300 -21.33 37.35 -4.46
C GLU A 300 -21.60 38.34 -3.30
N VAL A 301 -20.51 38.81 -2.71
CA VAL A 301 -20.46 39.82 -1.66
C VAL A 301 -19.57 40.94 -2.19
N CYS A 302 -19.92 42.21 -1.90
CA CYS A 302 -19.04 43.31 -2.27
C CYS A 302 -17.76 43.32 -1.42
N ASP A 303 -16.74 42.59 -1.83
CA ASP A 303 -15.52 42.41 -1.06
C ASP A 303 -14.24 42.25 -1.91
N ARG A 304 -14.36 42.42 -3.24
CA ARG A 304 -13.28 42.27 -4.25
C ARG A 304 -12.89 40.82 -4.53
N ILE A 305 -13.59 39.86 -3.95
CA ILE A 305 -13.41 38.44 -4.19
C ILE A 305 -14.47 37.99 -5.20
N ASP A 306 -14.06 37.12 -6.12
CA ASP A 306 -14.96 36.34 -6.97
C ASP A 306 -15.49 35.17 -6.13
N ASN A 307 -16.50 35.42 -5.29
CA ASN A 307 -16.98 34.46 -4.30
C ASN A 307 -17.57 33.21 -4.96
N ASP A 308 -18.22 33.37 -6.11
CA ASP A 308 -18.97 32.33 -6.81
C ASP A 308 -18.17 31.56 -7.87
N CYS A 309 -16.89 31.88 -8.03
CA CYS A 309 -15.97 31.33 -9.04
C CYS A 309 -16.37 31.62 -10.50
N SER A 310 -17.17 32.66 -10.78
CA SER A 310 -17.53 33.06 -12.13
C SER A 310 -16.36 33.62 -12.94
N GLY A 311 -15.28 34.02 -12.26
CA GLY A 311 -14.10 34.66 -12.83
C GLY A 311 -14.18 36.18 -12.88
N VAL A 312 -15.20 36.78 -12.25
CA VAL A 312 -15.38 38.24 -12.16
C VAL A 312 -15.80 38.58 -10.74
N ALA A 313 -14.95 39.30 -10.00
CA ALA A 313 -15.31 39.73 -8.65
C ALA A 313 -16.53 40.67 -8.62
N ASP A 314 -17.37 40.50 -7.61
CA ASP A 314 -18.56 41.30 -7.28
C ASP A 314 -19.60 41.35 -8.42
N ASN A 315 -19.68 40.32 -9.26
CA ASN A 315 -20.59 40.31 -10.42
C ASN A 315 -22.06 40.28 -10.00
N GLY A 316 -22.86 41.21 -10.54
CA GLY A 316 -24.29 41.28 -10.22
C GLY A 316 -24.60 41.92 -8.86
N VAL A 317 -23.60 42.40 -8.13
CA VAL A 317 -23.76 43.19 -6.90
C VAL A 317 -23.43 44.66 -7.20
N ALA A 318 -24.40 45.56 -6.99
CA ALA A 318 -24.12 46.98 -7.06
C ALA A 318 -23.41 47.40 -5.75
N CYS A 319 -22.19 47.89 -5.83
CA CYS A 319 -21.50 48.27 -4.59
C CYS A 319 -20.53 49.44 -4.68
N SER A 320 -20.41 50.13 -3.53
CA SER A 320 -19.43 51.19 -3.27
C SER A 320 -18.48 50.70 -2.18
N MET A 321 -17.20 50.62 -2.55
CA MET A 321 -16.13 50.15 -1.70
C MET A 321 -15.35 51.34 -1.16
N ASP A 322 -15.75 51.84 0.00
CA ASP A 322 -15.18 53.06 0.57
C ASP A 322 -14.40 52.76 1.85
N TRP A 323 -13.30 53.48 2.02
CA TRP A 323 -12.56 53.52 3.28
C TRP A 323 -13.05 54.72 4.09
N GLN A 324 -13.66 54.42 5.24
CA GLN A 324 -14.11 55.44 6.20
C GLN A 324 -12.96 55.80 7.14
N THR A 325 -12.83 57.08 7.48
CA THR A 325 -11.84 57.59 8.45
C THR A 325 -12.57 58.30 9.60
N PRO A 326 -12.05 58.29 10.84
CA PRO A 326 -12.73 58.91 11.96
C PRO A 326 -12.81 60.43 11.77
N PRO A 327 -13.90 61.07 12.24
CA PRO A 327 -14.15 62.50 12.01
C PRO A 327 -13.25 63.45 12.84
N VAL A 328 -12.41 62.94 13.74
CA VAL A 328 -11.56 63.74 14.63
C VAL A 328 -10.11 63.35 14.47
N THR A 329 -9.25 64.33 14.16
CA THR A 329 -7.80 64.15 14.12
C THR A 329 -7.23 64.13 15.54
N ASP A 330 -6.77 62.96 16.00
CA ASP A 330 -5.91 62.81 17.19
C ASP A 330 -4.43 62.93 16.77
N THR A 331 -3.51 63.26 17.67
CA THR A 331 -2.05 63.20 17.42
C THR A 331 -1.45 61.85 17.80
N THR A 332 -2.22 60.96 18.43
CA THR A 332 -1.79 59.63 18.87
C THR A 332 -1.15 58.81 17.74
N ALA A 333 -0.06 58.11 18.03
CA ALA A 333 0.52 57.13 17.13
C ALA A 333 -0.05 55.75 17.45
N TRP A 334 -1.08 55.33 16.72
CA TRP A 334 -1.65 53.98 16.86
C TRP A 334 -0.65 52.96 16.31
N LYS A 335 -0.31 51.97 17.13
CA LYS A 335 0.66 50.90 16.78
C LYS A 335 -0.02 49.60 16.39
N ALA A 336 -1.21 49.35 16.93
CA ALA A 336 -1.99 48.16 16.67
C ALA A 336 -3.45 48.52 16.40
N VAL A 337 -4.06 47.79 15.48
CA VAL A 337 -5.51 47.75 15.29
C VAL A 337 -5.98 46.31 15.49
N ALA A 338 -7.18 46.11 16.04
CA ALA A 338 -7.80 44.80 16.11
C ALA A 338 -9.31 44.89 15.93
N THR A 339 -9.91 43.90 15.26
CA THR A 339 -11.35 43.89 14.96
C THR A 339 -11.96 42.50 15.12
N ASP A 340 -13.27 42.47 15.41
CA ASP A 340 -14.07 41.24 15.27
C ASP A 340 -14.56 41.02 13.82
N GLY A 341 -14.24 41.95 12.91
CA GLY A 341 -14.59 41.95 11.49
C GLY A 341 -16.05 42.33 11.18
N THR A 342 -16.86 42.67 12.19
CA THR A 342 -18.30 42.88 12.00
C THR A 342 -18.87 44.06 12.76
N THR A 343 -18.44 44.30 14.00
CA THR A 343 -19.06 45.31 14.87
C THR A 343 -18.08 46.31 15.45
N THR A 344 -16.87 45.88 15.81
CA THR A 344 -16.01 46.64 16.72
C THR A 344 -14.59 46.74 16.20
N VAL A 345 -14.03 47.95 16.29
CA VAL A 345 -12.63 48.25 16.01
C VAL A 345 -11.98 48.77 17.27
N TRP A 346 -10.80 48.24 17.57
CA TRP A 346 -9.93 48.69 18.65
C TRP A 346 -8.64 49.24 18.05
N VAL A 347 -8.17 50.35 18.62
CA VAL A 347 -6.85 50.93 18.30
C VAL A 347 -6.08 51.14 19.58
N ALA A 348 -4.81 50.72 19.58
CA ALA A 348 -3.92 50.79 20.72
C ALA A 348 -2.57 51.37 20.31
N GLY A 349 -1.94 52.14 21.20
CA GLY A 349 -0.68 52.80 20.91
C GLY A 349 0.12 53.17 22.15
N ASP A 350 1.02 54.12 21.97
CA ASP A 350 1.89 54.64 23.02
C ASP A 350 1.10 55.51 24.03
N ASP A 351 1.72 55.84 25.15
CA ASP A 351 1.18 56.75 26.18
C ASP A 351 -0.15 56.28 26.79
N SER A 352 -0.35 54.96 26.90
CA SER A 352 -1.58 54.36 27.45
C SER A 352 -2.83 54.74 26.67
N LYS A 353 -2.67 55.02 25.37
CA LYS A 353 -3.77 55.30 24.46
C LYS A 353 -4.40 53.99 23.98
N LEU A 354 -5.69 53.86 24.27
CA LEU A 354 -6.54 52.78 23.82
C LEU A 354 -7.94 53.34 23.55
N ALA A 355 -8.51 53.02 22.37
CA ALA A 355 -9.85 53.42 22.01
C ALA A 355 -10.60 52.30 21.28
N ARG A 356 -11.94 52.35 21.40
CA ARG A 356 -12.88 51.46 20.72
C ARG A 356 -13.87 52.27 19.92
N SER A 357 -14.19 51.84 18.71
CA SER A 357 -15.29 52.37 17.89
C SER A 357 -16.08 51.24 17.23
N ARG A 358 -17.14 51.61 16.53
CA ARG A 358 -17.81 50.71 15.57
C ARG A 358 -16.96 50.52 14.31
N MET A 359 -17.33 49.57 13.45
CA MET A 359 -16.71 49.35 12.14
C MET A 359 -16.79 50.57 11.21
N ASP A 360 -17.82 51.40 11.31
CA ASP A 360 -17.93 52.67 10.58
C ASP A 360 -17.09 53.81 11.22
N LEU A 361 -16.27 53.49 12.23
CA LEU A 361 -15.45 54.40 13.02
C LEU A 361 -16.24 55.49 13.77
N THR A 362 -17.55 55.29 13.96
CA THR A 362 -18.39 56.15 14.80
C THR A 362 -18.46 55.65 16.25
N GLY A 363 -18.92 56.52 17.16
CA GLY A 363 -19.13 56.16 18.56
C GLY A 363 -17.85 55.84 19.34
N GLY A 364 -16.71 56.38 18.90
CA GLY A 364 -15.39 56.17 19.50
C GLY A 364 -15.35 56.54 20.99
N ARG A 365 -14.77 55.69 21.83
CA ARG A 365 -14.56 55.92 23.26
C ARG A 365 -13.16 55.46 23.68
N TYR A 366 -12.49 56.27 24.49
CA TYR A 366 -11.23 55.88 25.13
C TYR A 366 -11.47 54.89 26.28
N VAL A 367 -10.53 53.97 26.44
CA VAL A 367 -10.52 52.95 27.51
C VAL A 367 -9.22 53.10 28.28
N THR A 368 -9.31 53.17 29.61
CA THR A 368 -8.13 53.32 30.46
C THR A 368 -7.37 52.00 30.54
N CYS A 369 -6.13 51.95 30.06
CA CYS A 369 -5.32 50.73 30.12
C CYS A 369 -3.82 51.09 30.14
N ASP A 370 -3.14 50.79 31.24
CA ASP A 370 -1.77 51.28 31.48
C ASP A 370 -0.72 50.46 30.69
N GLY A 371 -0.19 51.04 29.62
CA GLY A 371 0.87 50.42 28.81
C GLY A 371 1.13 51.15 27.49
N ASP A 372 2.27 50.87 26.88
CA ASP A 372 2.56 51.19 25.48
C ASP A 372 2.31 49.93 24.66
N TRP A 373 1.19 49.92 23.95
CA TRP A 373 0.64 48.72 23.32
C TRP A 373 1.13 48.60 21.89
N LYS A 374 1.68 47.43 21.54
CA LYS A 374 2.26 47.16 20.22
C LYS A 374 1.49 46.14 19.40
N ALA A 375 0.73 45.28 20.06
CA ALA A 375 -0.10 44.28 19.42
C ALA A 375 -1.44 44.16 20.14
N ALA A 376 -2.47 43.86 19.37
CA ALA A 376 -3.84 43.71 19.83
C ALA A 376 -4.48 42.52 19.12
N TRP A 377 -5.38 41.82 19.82
CA TRP A 377 -6.17 40.74 19.24
C TRP A 377 -7.54 40.71 19.89
N VAL A 378 -8.59 40.49 19.09
CA VAL A 378 -9.98 40.45 19.57
C VAL A 378 -10.50 39.03 19.47
N ALA A 379 -11.07 38.49 20.54
CA ALA A 379 -11.74 37.19 20.53
C ALA A 379 -13.11 37.26 19.84
N ALA A 380 -13.66 36.10 19.47
CA ALA A 380 -15.02 35.96 18.95
C ALA A 380 -16.08 36.46 19.94
N SER A 381 -15.77 36.49 21.23
CA SER A 381 -16.61 37.09 22.27
C SER A 381 -16.64 38.64 22.24
N GLY A 382 -15.82 39.27 21.38
CA GLY A 382 -15.61 40.72 21.33
C GLY A 382 -14.65 41.26 22.40
N GLU A 383 -14.00 40.36 23.14
CA GLU A 383 -13.01 40.70 24.16
C GLU A 383 -11.66 41.05 23.55
N LEU A 384 -11.06 42.16 24.01
CA LEU A 384 -9.75 42.62 23.58
C LEU A 384 -8.64 42.05 24.45
N PHE A 385 -7.57 41.63 23.80
CA PHE A 385 -6.29 41.27 24.40
C PHE A 385 -5.18 42.14 23.82
N LEU A 386 -4.25 42.56 24.68
CA LEU A 386 -3.18 43.48 24.35
C LEU A 386 -1.83 42.92 24.78
N ALA A 387 -0.81 43.18 23.98
CA ALA A 387 0.59 42.92 24.33
C ALA A 387 1.46 44.13 23.98
N GLY A 388 2.39 44.44 24.88
CA GLY A 388 3.30 45.57 24.68
C GLY A 388 4.30 45.66 25.81
N GLY A 389 4.53 46.88 26.30
CA GLY A 389 5.40 47.12 27.44
C GLY A 389 5.26 48.51 28.01
N LYS A 390 6.00 48.81 29.08
CA LYS A 390 6.21 50.16 29.61
C LYS A 390 7.46 50.14 30.46
N ASP A 391 8.26 51.20 30.41
CA ASP A 391 9.50 51.32 31.17
C ASP A 391 10.47 50.14 30.96
N GLY A 392 10.48 49.58 29.74
CA GLY A 392 11.33 48.44 29.35
C GLY A 392 10.81 47.04 29.78
N ALA A 393 9.76 46.96 30.59
CA ALA A 393 9.13 45.71 30.98
C ALA A 393 7.97 45.35 30.04
N GLY A 394 7.82 44.07 29.72
CA GLY A 394 6.69 43.58 28.93
C GLY A 394 5.39 43.56 29.73
N ARG A 395 4.27 43.68 29.01
CA ARG A 395 2.93 43.70 29.59
C ARG A 395 1.92 42.92 28.72
N PHE A 396 0.96 42.31 29.38
CA PHE A 396 -0.29 41.84 28.78
C PHE A 396 -1.47 42.52 29.44
N ALA A 397 -2.52 42.79 28.68
CA ALA A 397 -3.79 43.24 29.24
C ALA A 397 -4.99 42.63 28.51
N ARG A 398 -6.13 42.72 29.18
CA ARG A 398 -7.43 42.26 28.68
C ARG A 398 -8.48 43.33 28.99
N ALA A 399 -9.39 43.58 28.07
CA ALA A 399 -10.56 44.42 28.28
C ALA A 399 -11.79 43.75 27.68
N THR A 400 -12.87 43.63 28.46
CA THR A 400 -14.16 43.16 27.93
C THR A 400 -14.69 44.15 26.90
N SER A 401 -15.58 43.68 26.03
CA SER A 401 -16.10 44.48 24.91
C SER A 401 -16.55 45.87 25.35
N ASN A 402 -17.27 46.01 26.47
CA ASN A 402 -17.83 47.29 26.96
C ASN A 402 -17.04 47.95 28.11
N ALA A 403 -15.81 47.52 28.39
CA ALA A 403 -15.06 48.03 29.53
C ALA A 403 -14.71 49.53 29.39
N GLY A 404 -14.78 50.26 30.50
CA GLY A 404 -14.20 51.63 30.59
C GLY A 404 -12.71 51.62 30.93
N GLU A 405 -12.21 50.49 31.44
CA GLU A 405 -10.82 50.26 31.81
C GLU A 405 -10.43 48.79 31.60
N CYS A 406 -9.14 48.48 31.53
CA CYS A 406 -8.67 47.10 31.40
C CYS A 406 -9.04 46.24 32.62
N THR A 407 -9.59 45.05 32.36
CA THR A 407 -10.06 44.11 33.39
C THR A 407 -8.94 43.26 33.98
N THR A 408 -7.81 43.13 33.29
CA THR A 408 -6.62 42.42 33.77
C THR A 408 -5.39 43.08 33.18
N GLU A 409 -4.38 43.31 34.02
CA GLU A 409 -3.08 43.81 33.60
C GLU A 409 -1.98 42.96 34.26
N ILE A 410 -1.16 42.33 33.43
CA ILE A 410 0.02 41.58 33.86
C ILE A 410 1.25 42.40 33.49
N ARG A 411 2.09 42.67 34.50
CA ARG A 411 3.25 43.56 34.40
C ARG A 411 4.53 42.76 34.69
N GLY A 412 5.66 43.24 34.17
CA GLY A 412 6.96 42.64 34.47
C GLY A 412 7.31 41.41 33.63
N VAL A 413 6.70 41.25 32.45
CA VAL A 413 7.08 40.17 31.51
C VAL A 413 8.51 40.42 31.03
N PRO A 414 9.37 39.40 30.93
CA PRO A 414 10.74 39.54 30.47
C PRO A 414 10.80 40.04 29.01
N GLN A 415 11.02 41.36 28.84
CA GLN A 415 11.06 42.15 27.59
C GLN A 415 9.71 42.59 27.02
N VAL A 416 9.75 43.71 26.29
CA VAL A 416 8.62 44.28 25.57
C VAL A 416 8.14 43.33 24.46
N MET A 417 6.83 43.12 24.39
CA MET A 417 6.17 42.30 23.37
C MET A 417 6.01 43.07 22.07
N ASN A 418 6.21 42.40 20.92
CA ASN A 418 6.02 42.99 19.59
C ASN A 418 4.78 42.45 18.87
N GLY A 419 4.44 41.17 19.05
CA GLY A 419 3.32 40.52 18.36
C GLY A 419 2.43 39.73 19.32
N LEU A 420 1.17 39.56 18.95
CA LEU A 420 0.15 38.82 19.69
C LEU A 420 -0.83 38.16 18.71
N VAL A 421 -1.21 36.92 18.98
CA VAL A 421 -2.34 36.23 18.33
C VAL A 421 -3.08 35.39 19.35
N GLY A 422 -4.39 35.24 19.19
CA GLY A 422 -5.20 34.35 20.01
C GLY A 422 -5.72 33.14 19.25
N ILE A 423 -5.84 32.03 19.97
CA ILE A 423 -6.52 30.81 19.52
C ILE A 423 -7.75 30.62 20.41
N GLU A 424 -8.90 30.55 19.76
CA GLU A 424 -10.18 30.40 20.45
C GLU A 424 -10.28 29.08 21.20
N ASN A 425 -10.97 29.11 22.35
CA ASN A 425 -11.37 27.92 23.08
C ASN A 425 -12.90 27.90 23.20
N PRO A 426 -13.60 26.97 22.53
CA PRO A 426 -15.06 26.93 22.52
C PRO A 426 -15.70 26.83 23.92
N THR A 427 -14.97 26.29 24.89
CA THR A 427 -15.48 26.03 26.25
C THR A 427 -14.85 26.92 27.32
N GLY A 428 -14.01 27.90 26.95
CA GLY A 428 -13.24 28.66 27.93
C GLY A 428 -12.61 29.95 27.38
N ALA A 429 -11.63 30.48 28.12
CA ALA A 429 -10.84 31.62 27.67
C ALA A 429 -9.94 31.21 26.48
N PRO A 430 -9.71 32.10 25.51
CA PRO A 430 -8.76 31.86 24.44
C PRO A 430 -7.34 31.69 25.00
N THR A 431 -6.49 31.01 24.24
CA THR A 431 -5.06 30.94 24.53
C THR A 431 -4.33 31.91 23.61
N LEU A 432 -3.60 32.84 24.22
CA LEU A 432 -2.86 33.88 23.53
C LEU A 432 -1.40 33.46 23.38
N TYR A 433 -0.80 33.78 22.25
CA TYR A 433 0.60 33.58 21.95
C TYR A 433 1.22 34.92 21.56
N GLY A 434 2.35 35.27 22.18
CA GLY A 434 3.03 36.53 21.91
C GLY A 434 4.53 36.36 21.79
N VAL A 435 5.17 37.27 21.05
CA VAL A 435 6.61 37.24 20.77
C VAL A 435 7.30 38.56 21.14
N THR A 436 8.58 38.49 21.50
CA THR A 436 9.42 39.65 21.82
C THR A 436 10.49 39.87 20.77
N GLY A 437 11.00 41.10 20.68
CA GLY A 437 12.15 41.42 19.82
C GLY A 437 13.48 40.80 20.27
N GLY A 438 13.51 40.10 21.42
CA GLY A 438 14.66 39.32 21.88
C GLY A 438 14.51 37.82 21.64
N GLY A 439 13.56 37.39 20.78
CA GLY A 439 13.40 36.00 20.38
C GLY A 439 12.66 35.12 21.39
N ARG A 440 12.06 35.71 22.43
CA ARG A 440 11.21 34.97 23.38
C ARG A 440 9.78 34.89 22.87
N SER A 441 9.10 33.82 23.28
CA SER A 441 7.69 33.57 23.01
C SER A 441 6.99 33.15 24.29
N PHE A 442 5.74 33.57 24.42
CA PHE A 442 4.90 33.35 25.60
C PHE A 442 3.55 32.79 25.19
N ARG A 443 2.99 31.91 26.02
CA ARG A 443 1.58 31.51 25.99
C ARG A 443 0.86 32.06 27.21
N TRP A 444 -0.39 32.47 27.04
CA TRP A 444 -1.19 33.01 28.13
C TRP A 444 -2.66 32.62 27.97
N THR A 445 -3.21 31.94 28.97
CA THR A 445 -4.64 31.61 29.05
C THR A 445 -5.20 32.25 30.33
N PRO A 446 -5.79 33.46 30.25
CA PRO A 446 -6.29 34.14 31.44
C PRO A 446 -7.35 33.29 32.18
N PRO A 447 -7.37 33.33 33.53
CA PRO A 447 -6.62 34.23 34.40
C PRO A 447 -5.22 33.74 34.79
N ALA A 448 -4.73 32.63 34.24
CA ALA A 448 -3.39 32.11 34.58
C ALA A 448 -2.28 33.11 34.20
N ALA A 449 -1.12 32.98 34.84
CA ALA A 449 0.05 33.77 34.50
C ALA A 449 0.62 33.37 33.13
N PRO A 450 1.23 34.29 32.36
CA PRO A 450 1.88 33.96 31.09
C PRO A 450 3.12 33.09 31.33
N GLU A 451 3.31 32.10 30.47
CA GLU A 451 4.44 31.17 30.52
C GLU A 451 5.26 31.28 29.24
N GLN A 452 6.58 31.15 29.33
CA GLN A 452 7.41 31.04 28.12
C GLN A 452 7.12 29.70 27.43
N THR A 453 6.99 29.71 26.10
CA THR A 453 6.73 28.46 25.36
C THR A 453 7.97 27.57 25.31
N GLN A 454 9.17 28.17 25.33
CA GLN A 454 10.45 27.46 25.40
C GLN A 454 11.46 28.23 26.29
N PRO A 455 12.43 27.54 26.94
CA PRO A 455 13.37 28.19 27.87
C PRO A 455 14.33 29.19 27.20
N ASN A 456 14.82 28.83 26.01
CA ASN A 456 15.83 29.59 25.28
C ASN A 456 15.18 30.42 24.17
N PRO A 457 15.56 31.70 23.99
CA PRO A 457 15.08 32.48 22.85
C PRO A 457 15.59 31.90 21.53
N VAL A 458 14.84 32.10 20.45
CA VAL A 458 15.35 31.88 19.08
C VAL A 458 16.34 32.97 18.71
N ASP A 459 17.27 32.71 17.79
CA ASP A 459 18.23 33.70 17.29
C ASP A 459 17.60 34.67 16.28
N ALA A 460 16.58 35.41 16.72
CA ALA A 460 15.90 36.39 15.90
C ALA A 460 15.27 37.51 16.72
N ASN A 461 15.18 38.68 16.08
CA ASN A 461 14.32 39.78 16.52
C ASN A 461 12.92 39.55 15.93
N LEU A 462 12.04 38.92 16.69
CA LEU A 462 10.68 38.60 16.26
C LEU A 462 9.78 39.86 16.31
N ARG A 463 9.00 40.04 15.25
CA ARG A 463 8.15 41.22 15.04
C ARG A 463 6.66 40.89 15.08
N ALA A 464 6.24 39.82 14.41
CA ALA A 464 4.84 39.43 14.35
C ALA A 464 4.67 37.92 14.54
N ILE A 465 3.46 37.53 14.92
CA ILE A 465 3.02 36.16 15.11
C ILE A 465 1.56 36.04 14.64
N SER A 466 1.21 34.95 13.99
CA SER A 466 -0.15 34.68 13.51
C SER A 466 -0.45 33.18 13.51
N ALA A 467 -1.74 32.83 13.48
CA ALA A 467 -2.25 31.47 13.46
C ALA A 467 -3.66 31.42 12.85
N ALA A 468 -4.01 30.29 12.26
CA ALA A 468 -5.34 29.97 11.75
C ALA A 468 -6.08 29.02 12.71
N GLY A 469 -6.43 29.53 13.89
CA GLY A 469 -7.34 28.85 14.84
C GLY A 469 -6.80 27.58 15.51
N ARG A 470 -5.59 27.12 15.19
CA ARG A 470 -4.95 25.96 15.82
C ARG A 470 -3.46 26.19 16.07
N VAL A 471 -2.90 25.58 17.11
CA VAL A 471 -1.55 25.86 17.60
C VAL A 471 -0.46 25.42 16.62
N GLU A 472 -0.75 24.42 15.78
CA GLU A 472 0.14 23.84 14.77
C GLU A 472 0.35 24.79 13.57
N THR A 473 -0.54 25.77 13.43
CA THR A 473 -0.48 26.79 12.37
C THR A 473 0.29 28.04 12.78
N LEU A 474 0.80 28.11 14.02
CA LEU A 474 1.53 29.26 14.52
C LEU A 474 2.80 29.52 13.71
N LEU A 475 2.87 30.72 13.14
CA LEU A 475 4.06 31.26 12.48
C LEU A 475 4.48 32.56 13.16
N ALA A 476 5.79 32.73 13.35
CA ALA A 476 6.39 33.99 13.81
C ALA A 476 7.44 34.45 12.80
N VAL A 477 7.52 35.76 12.58
CA VAL A 477 8.46 36.34 11.61
C VAL A 477 9.27 37.47 12.22
N GLY A 478 10.43 37.76 11.61
CA GLY A 478 11.30 38.83 12.05
C GLY A 478 12.56 38.92 11.19
N LYS A 479 13.69 39.20 11.85
CA LYS A 479 15.03 39.10 11.25
C LYS A 479 16.00 38.36 12.16
N LYS A 480 17.00 37.70 11.57
CA LYS A 480 18.11 37.10 12.31
C LYS A 480 18.98 38.17 12.96
N ASN A 481 19.48 37.90 14.17
CA ASN A 481 20.38 38.83 14.85
C ASN A 481 21.79 38.84 14.23
N SER A 482 22.18 37.74 13.58
CA SER A 482 23.53 37.53 13.07
C SER A 482 23.84 38.27 11.77
N ASN A 483 22.85 38.42 10.88
CA ASN A 483 23.08 38.95 9.53
C ASN A 483 21.91 39.80 8.98
N ASP A 484 20.93 40.15 9.82
CA ASP A 484 19.74 40.91 9.41
C ASP A 484 18.92 40.28 8.27
N ALA A 485 19.08 38.98 8.01
CA ALA A 485 18.26 38.27 7.03
C ALA A 485 16.83 38.09 7.56
N PRO A 486 15.80 38.25 6.72
CA PRO A 486 14.42 37.96 7.09
C PRO A 486 14.28 36.46 7.43
N VAL A 487 13.47 36.17 8.44
CA VAL A 487 13.31 34.79 8.95
C VAL A 487 11.86 34.54 9.36
N ALA A 488 11.41 33.31 9.14
CA ALA A 488 10.16 32.78 9.66
C ALA A 488 10.44 31.57 10.56
N PHE A 489 9.58 31.35 11.54
CA PHE A 489 9.59 30.19 12.41
C PHE A 489 8.21 29.58 12.48
N ARG A 490 8.15 28.25 12.41
CA ARG A 490 6.95 27.45 12.66
C ARG A 490 7.00 26.88 14.06
N PHE A 491 5.88 26.95 14.77
CA PHE A 491 5.76 26.32 16.08
C PHE A 491 5.52 24.81 15.94
N ASP A 492 6.24 24.02 16.73
CA ASP A 492 6.00 22.60 16.92
C ASP A 492 5.25 22.39 18.24
N ALA A 493 3.98 21.99 18.14
CA ALA A 493 3.12 21.82 19.30
C ALA A 493 3.54 20.62 20.18
N ALA A 494 4.15 19.58 19.59
CA ALA A 494 4.53 18.37 20.33
C ALA A 494 5.73 18.63 21.23
N SER A 495 6.73 19.37 20.73
CA SER A 495 7.92 19.73 21.51
C SER A 495 7.83 21.10 22.19
N SER A 496 6.81 21.91 21.87
CA SER A 496 6.68 23.32 22.29
C SER A 496 7.90 24.17 21.88
N THR A 497 8.45 23.91 20.69
CA THR A 497 9.63 24.62 20.18
C THR A 497 9.39 25.28 18.84
N TRP A 498 10.19 26.29 18.51
CA TRP A 498 10.17 26.93 17.19
C TRP A 498 11.21 26.31 16.24
N SER A 499 10.77 25.93 15.05
CA SER A 499 11.63 25.48 13.94
C SER A 499 11.75 26.59 12.91
N GLU A 500 12.97 26.90 12.48
CA GLU A 500 13.22 27.91 11.44
C GLU A 500 12.74 27.41 10.08
N GLU A 501 12.09 28.29 9.31
CA GLU A 501 11.77 28.09 7.90
C GLU A 501 12.55 29.10 7.06
N ALA A 502 13.22 28.61 6.01
CA ALA A 502 14.05 29.45 5.16
C ALA A 502 13.19 30.36 4.25
N ILE A 503 13.54 31.65 4.20
CA ILE A 503 12.98 32.60 3.23
C ILE A 503 13.96 32.73 2.06
N PRO A 504 13.57 32.41 0.81
CA PRO A 504 14.47 32.44 -0.33
C PRO A 504 14.69 33.88 -0.82
N THR A 505 15.59 34.61 -0.15
CA THR A 505 15.91 35.99 -0.54
C THR A 505 17.36 36.35 -0.24
N THR A 506 17.90 37.26 -1.04
CA THR A 506 19.18 37.92 -0.79
C THR A 506 19.01 39.30 -0.15
N LEU A 507 17.76 39.76 0.01
CA LEU A 507 17.46 41.03 0.65
C LEU A 507 17.69 40.93 2.16
N THR A 508 18.13 42.04 2.75
CA THR A 508 18.24 42.22 4.20
C THR A 508 17.09 43.10 4.70
N GLY A 509 16.75 42.94 5.97
CA GLY A 509 15.64 43.66 6.60
C GLY A 509 14.73 42.73 7.40
N GLU A 510 13.82 43.31 8.17
CA GLU A 510 12.87 42.54 8.96
C GLU A 510 11.55 42.33 8.25
N LEU A 511 11.04 41.10 8.35
CA LEU A 511 9.61 40.85 8.21
C LEU A 511 8.89 41.46 9.42
N ARG A 512 7.85 42.23 9.15
CA ARG A 512 7.11 43.01 10.15
C ARG A 512 5.71 42.47 10.40
N GLY A 513 5.07 41.94 9.36
CA GLY A 513 3.74 41.35 9.43
C GLY A 513 3.74 39.92 8.94
N VAL A 514 2.87 39.10 9.54
CA VAL A 514 2.56 37.74 9.07
C VAL A 514 1.08 37.47 9.26
N HIS A 515 0.46 36.81 8.29
CA HIS A 515 -0.92 36.35 8.38
C HIS A 515 -1.02 34.91 7.92
N VAL A 516 -1.56 34.05 8.78
CA VAL A 516 -1.82 32.64 8.47
C VAL A 516 -3.28 32.49 8.10
N VAL A 517 -3.56 32.10 6.85
CA VAL A 517 -4.93 31.91 6.36
C VAL A 517 -5.46 30.54 6.80
N ASN A 518 -4.66 29.50 6.57
CA ASN A 518 -4.93 28.13 7.02
C ASN A 518 -3.59 27.38 7.21
N ALA A 519 -3.63 26.05 7.39
CA ALA A 519 -2.42 25.26 7.61
C ALA A 519 -1.42 25.29 6.43
N ASN A 520 -1.93 25.57 5.22
CA ASN A 520 -1.17 25.48 3.98
C ASN A 520 -0.77 26.86 3.43
N TYR A 521 -1.55 27.90 3.71
CA TYR A 521 -1.35 29.24 3.16
C TYR A 521 -1.04 30.28 4.24
N ALA A 522 0.06 31.03 4.07
CA ALA A 522 0.40 32.19 4.89
C ALA A 522 1.13 33.25 4.06
N TYR A 523 1.14 34.49 4.55
CA TYR A 523 1.77 35.62 3.90
C TYR A 523 2.61 36.40 4.89
N ALA A 524 3.76 36.90 4.45
CA ALA A 524 4.64 37.73 5.27
C ALA A 524 5.13 38.94 4.49
N VAL A 525 5.24 40.07 5.18
CA VAL A 525 5.64 41.36 4.60
C VAL A 525 6.69 42.05 5.45
N GLY A 526 7.51 42.89 4.84
CA GLY A 526 8.57 43.58 5.59
C GLY A 526 9.19 44.77 4.90
N ASP A 527 10.41 45.09 5.33
CA ASP A 527 11.23 46.15 4.76
C ASP A 527 11.51 45.95 3.26
N ASN A 528 11.87 47.04 2.57
CA ASN A 528 12.24 47.00 1.14
C ASN A 528 11.16 46.39 0.24
N GLY A 529 9.88 46.62 0.57
CA GLY A 529 8.75 46.14 -0.21
C GLY A 529 8.65 44.61 -0.29
N MET A 530 9.30 43.89 0.64
CA MET A 530 9.31 42.43 0.65
C MET A 530 7.91 41.87 0.90
N VAL A 531 7.46 40.98 0.02
CA VAL A 531 6.22 40.22 0.18
C VAL A 531 6.50 38.77 -0.18
N PHE A 532 6.15 37.86 0.72
CA PHE A 532 6.32 36.43 0.55
C PHE A 532 4.99 35.70 0.78
N GLU A 533 4.79 34.61 0.04
CA GLU A 533 3.76 33.63 0.29
C GLU A 533 4.38 32.33 0.76
N ARG A 534 3.68 31.62 1.63
CA ARG A 534 3.99 30.27 2.09
C ARG A 534 2.90 29.35 1.58
N VAL A 535 3.27 28.36 0.78
CA VAL A 535 2.36 27.33 0.27
C VAL A 535 2.92 25.97 0.69
N ASN A 536 2.14 25.19 1.44
CA ASN A 536 2.50 23.84 1.89
C ASN A 536 3.88 23.77 2.56
N GLY A 537 4.20 24.75 3.41
CA GLY A 537 5.50 24.79 4.12
C GLY A 537 6.64 25.45 3.38
N VAL A 538 6.45 25.89 2.15
CA VAL A 538 7.50 26.47 1.31
C VAL A 538 7.23 27.96 1.09
N TRP A 539 8.20 28.79 1.47
CA TRP A 539 8.16 30.23 1.21
C TRP A 539 8.65 30.57 -0.19
N SER A 540 8.01 31.53 -0.84
CA SER A 540 8.43 32.10 -2.13
C SER A 540 8.08 33.59 -2.21
N ALA A 541 8.83 34.34 -3.02
CA ALA A 541 8.57 35.76 -3.21
C ALA A 541 7.32 35.95 -4.10
N MET A 542 6.41 36.82 -3.66
CA MET A 542 5.26 37.21 -4.48
C MET A 542 5.66 38.23 -5.55
N LYS A 543 4.72 38.57 -6.42
CA LYS A 543 4.87 39.71 -7.35
C LYS A 543 5.30 40.95 -6.57
N PRO A 544 6.35 41.68 -7.01
CA PRO A 544 6.79 42.89 -6.33
C PRO A 544 5.66 43.93 -6.22
N VAL A 545 5.59 44.62 -5.09
CA VAL A 545 4.70 45.77 -4.91
C VAL A 545 5.02 46.88 -5.93
N PRO A 546 4.09 47.80 -6.21
CA PRO A 546 4.33 48.89 -7.16
C PRO A 546 5.59 49.69 -6.79
N ALA A 547 6.30 50.21 -7.78
CA ALA A 547 7.61 50.85 -7.60
C ALA A 547 7.61 52.03 -6.60
N ALA A 548 6.47 52.69 -6.38
CA ALA A 548 6.32 53.72 -5.35
C ALA A 548 6.53 53.18 -3.91
N TYR A 549 6.37 51.87 -3.71
CA TYR A 549 6.42 51.17 -2.43
C TYR A 549 7.54 50.12 -2.32
N SER A 550 8.25 49.78 -3.40
CA SER A 550 9.39 48.81 -3.37
C SER A 550 10.53 49.27 -2.44
N ASN A 551 10.61 50.59 -2.31
CA ASN A 551 11.28 51.40 -1.32
C ASN A 551 11.10 51.19 0.17
N ARG A 552 9.91 50.70 0.51
CA ARG A 552 9.22 51.11 1.72
C ARG A 552 9.08 49.94 2.65
N SER A 553 8.73 50.27 3.88
CA SER A 553 8.47 49.25 4.86
C SER A 553 6.99 48.88 4.83
N LEU A 554 6.70 47.61 4.59
CA LEU A 554 5.37 47.05 4.69
C LEU A 554 5.18 46.61 6.15
N GLN A 555 4.21 47.19 6.83
CA GLN A 555 4.08 47.05 8.28
C GLN A 555 3.28 45.82 8.67
N ASP A 556 2.24 45.47 7.90
CA ASP A 556 1.30 44.44 8.29
C ASP A 556 0.57 43.86 7.08
N VAL A 557 0.05 42.65 7.22
CA VAL A 557 -0.63 41.90 6.15
C VAL A 557 -1.87 41.20 6.68
N VAL A 558 -2.94 41.20 5.89
CA VAL A 558 -4.16 40.41 6.12
C VAL A 558 -4.51 39.74 4.80
N ALA A 559 -4.83 38.46 4.84
CA ALA A 559 -5.15 37.70 3.63
C ALA A 559 -6.40 36.85 3.85
N PHE A 560 -7.22 36.76 2.82
CA PHE A 560 -8.40 35.89 2.79
C PHE A 560 -8.25 34.76 1.77
N GLY A 561 -7.04 34.58 1.24
CA GLY A 561 -6.70 33.64 0.17
C GLY A 561 -5.64 34.24 -0.76
N LYS A 562 -5.23 33.47 -1.77
CA LYS A 562 -4.21 33.86 -2.76
C LYS A 562 -4.63 35.03 -3.65
N THR A 563 -5.93 35.24 -3.81
CA THR A 563 -6.51 36.31 -4.62
C THR A 563 -6.95 37.52 -3.80
N ALA A 564 -6.72 37.52 -2.48
CA ALA A 564 -7.20 38.57 -1.60
C ALA A 564 -6.18 38.86 -0.49
N VAL A 565 -5.11 39.58 -0.82
CA VAL A 565 -4.06 39.95 0.13
C VAL A 565 -3.98 41.47 0.26
N TYR A 566 -4.13 41.96 1.49
CA TYR A 566 -4.04 43.38 1.85
C TYR A 566 -2.75 43.65 2.61
N VAL A 567 -2.08 44.76 2.29
CA VAL A 567 -0.83 45.14 2.95
C VAL A 567 -0.82 46.63 3.29
N ALA A 568 -0.43 46.96 4.52
CA ALA A 568 -0.26 48.35 4.96
C ALA A 568 1.18 48.83 4.77
N THR A 569 1.36 50.02 4.20
CA THR A 569 2.68 50.62 3.94
C THR A 569 2.97 51.79 4.89
N THR A 570 4.25 52.03 5.17
CA THR A 570 4.69 53.33 5.70
C THR A 570 4.52 54.44 4.67
N ASP A 571 4.81 55.68 5.08
CA ASP A 571 4.70 56.86 4.24
C ASP A 571 5.65 56.83 3.02
N ALA A 572 5.11 57.13 1.84
CA ALA A 572 5.85 57.25 0.59
C ALA A 572 6.13 58.73 0.25
N GLY A 573 6.79 59.47 1.15
CA GLY A 573 7.05 60.90 0.92
C GLY A 573 5.75 61.72 0.93
N SER A 574 5.44 62.46 -0.13
CA SER A 574 4.22 63.28 -0.21
C SER A 574 2.90 62.48 -0.28
N ASN A 575 2.97 61.17 -0.49
CA ASN A 575 1.79 60.34 -0.78
C ASN A 575 1.18 59.65 0.45
N GLY A 576 1.75 59.78 1.65
CA GLY A 576 1.21 59.08 2.84
C GLY A 576 1.42 57.57 2.82
N GLY A 577 0.95 56.90 3.87
CA GLY A 577 0.84 55.44 3.95
C GLY A 577 -0.39 54.95 3.20
N ALA A 578 -0.32 53.73 2.67
CA ALA A 578 -1.34 53.17 1.80
C ALA A 578 -1.72 51.74 2.19
N VAL A 579 -2.93 51.33 1.83
CA VAL A 579 -3.29 49.90 1.79
C VAL A 579 -3.24 49.45 0.34
N LEU A 580 -2.42 48.44 0.08
CA LEU A 580 -2.32 47.75 -1.20
C LEU A 580 -3.16 46.49 -1.17
N PHE A 581 -3.77 46.14 -2.30
CA PHE A 581 -4.54 44.92 -2.51
C PHE A 581 -3.97 44.14 -3.68
N PHE A 582 -3.71 42.85 -3.47
CA PHE A 582 -3.31 41.89 -4.50
C PHE A 582 -4.49 40.98 -4.84
N ASN A 583 -4.89 40.97 -6.11
CA ASN A 583 -6.03 40.21 -6.61
C ASN A 583 -5.65 38.79 -7.12
N GLY A 584 -4.45 38.30 -6.79
CA GLY A 584 -3.89 37.05 -7.35
C GLY A 584 -3.00 37.26 -8.59
N THR A 585 -3.06 38.43 -9.22
CA THR A 585 -2.26 38.73 -10.43
C THR A 585 -1.53 40.07 -10.35
N ASP A 586 -2.17 41.11 -9.83
CA ASP A 586 -1.66 42.49 -9.78
C ASP A 586 -1.95 43.18 -8.45
N TRP A 587 -1.09 44.15 -8.12
CA TRP A 587 -1.27 45.04 -6.98
C TRP A 587 -2.02 46.31 -7.39
N SER A 588 -2.94 46.75 -6.53
CA SER A 588 -3.64 48.02 -6.65
C SER A 588 -3.62 48.77 -5.31
N THR A 589 -3.62 50.10 -5.34
CA THR A 589 -3.78 50.91 -4.13
C THR A 589 -5.26 51.12 -3.86
N VAL A 590 -5.75 50.65 -2.71
CA VAL A 590 -7.18 50.71 -2.35
C VAL A 590 -7.49 51.77 -1.30
N TYR A 591 -6.47 52.22 -0.57
CA TYR A 591 -6.55 53.34 0.36
C TYR A 591 -5.23 54.09 0.39
N THR A 592 -5.30 55.40 0.59
CA THR A 592 -4.14 56.25 0.83
C THR A 592 -4.51 57.29 1.86
N ASP A 593 -3.72 57.38 2.92
CA ASP A 593 -3.87 58.47 3.88
C ASP A 593 -3.21 59.74 3.33
N ALA A 594 -4.01 60.57 2.67
CA ALA A 594 -3.59 61.84 2.09
C ALA A 594 -3.42 62.98 3.12
N GLY A 595 -3.31 62.67 4.42
CA GLY A 595 -3.06 63.66 5.46
C GLY A 595 -1.84 64.54 5.16
N SER A 596 -1.90 65.81 5.55
CA SER A 596 -0.76 66.74 5.49
C SER A 596 -0.29 67.10 6.91
N PRO A 597 0.96 66.75 7.30
CA PRO A 597 1.94 65.96 6.54
C PRO A 597 1.52 64.49 6.43
N ALA A 598 2.05 63.82 5.40
CA ALA A 598 1.90 62.38 5.14
C ALA A 598 2.11 61.57 6.43
N ARG A 599 1.27 60.54 6.62
CA ARG A 599 1.24 59.74 7.85
C ARG A 599 1.43 58.27 7.49
N ALA A 600 2.24 57.58 8.26
CA ALA A 600 2.49 56.16 8.05
C ALA A 600 1.33 55.34 8.64
N LEU A 601 0.92 54.29 7.93
CA LEU A 601 0.14 53.22 8.53
C LEU A 601 1.09 52.31 9.33
N ARG A 602 0.58 51.69 10.39
CA ARG A 602 1.36 50.89 11.35
C ARG A 602 0.84 49.47 11.53
N SER A 603 -0.46 49.24 11.34
CA SER A 603 -1.08 47.93 11.51
C SER A 603 -2.31 47.78 10.63
N LEU A 604 -2.65 46.53 10.33
CA LEU A 604 -3.78 46.09 9.53
C LEU A 604 -4.39 44.86 10.20
N ASP A 605 -5.71 44.83 10.36
CA ASP A 605 -6.40 43.64 10.86
C ASP A 605 -7.71 43.42 10.10
N GLY A 606 -8.19 42.18 10.09
CA GLY A 606 -9.43 41.80 9.43
C GLY A 606 -9.75 40.33 9.61
N LYS A 607 -10.98 40.04 10.01
CA LYS A 607 -11.50 38.65 10.12
C LYS A 607 -12.43 38.24 8.97
N THR A 608 -12.87 39.23 8.19
CA THR A 608 -13.74 39.05 7.03
C THR A 608 -13.24 39.96 5.89
N PRO A 609 -13.44 39.57 4.62
CA PRO A 609 -13.10 40.40 3.46
C PRO A 609 -13.72 41.80 3.49
N THR A 610 -14.92 41.93 4.06
CA THR A 610 -15.63 43.20 4.23
C THR A 610 -15.27 43.97 5.49
N GLY A 611 -14.36 43.44 6.32
CA GLY A 611 -14.08 43.93 7.67
C GLY A 611 -12.62 44.26 7.92
N VAL A 612 -11.93 44.77 6.89
CA VAL A 612 -10.51 45.14 6.97
C VAL A 612 -10.35 46.54 7.55
N VAL A 613 -9.47 46.69 8.53
CA VAL A 613 -9.19 47.96 9.20
C VAL A 613 -7.69 48.21 9.30
N THR A 614 -7.30 49.49 9.25
CA THR A 614 -5.91 49.91 9.41
C THR A 614 -5.81 51.08 10.38
N ALA A 615 -4.68 51.19 11.08
CA ALA A 615 -4.37 52.33 11.93
C ALA A 615 -2.91 52.76 11.79
N GLY A 616 -2.62 54.00 12.17
CA GLY A 616 -1.29 54.57 12.05
C GLY A 616 -1.06 55.85 12.83
N ASP A 617 -0.08 56.63 12.35
CA ASP A 617 0.39 57.82 13.04
C ASP A 617 -0.64 58.97 12.96
N ARG A 618 -0.61 59.88 13.94
CA ARG A 618 -1.46 61.08 14.00
C ARG A 618 -2.96 60.77 13.91
N GLY A 619 -3.40 59.80 14.70
CA GLY A 619 -4.82 59.46 14.85
C GLY A 619 -5.42 58.76 13.64
N THR A 620 -4.59 58.35 12.68
CA THR A 620 -5.05 57.71 11.45
C THR A 620 -5.66 56.37 11.78
N ALA A 621 -6.91 56.20 11.37
CA ALA A 621 -7.59 54.92 11.31
C ALA A 621 -8.45 54.92 10.05
N ALA A 622 -8.54 53.79 9.37
CA ALA A 622 -9.46 53.63 8.27
C ALA A 622 -10.09 52.24 8.32
N SER A 623 -11.34 52.15 7.91
CA SER A 623 -12.12 50.91 7.90
C SER A 623 -12.76 50.73 6.55
N PHE A 624 -12.62 49.53 5.99
CA PHE A 624 -13.33 49.13 4.79
C PHE A 624 -14.81 48.95 5.14
N VAL A 625 -15.66 49.77 4.55
CA VAL A 625 -17.11 49.73 4.77
C VAL A 625 -17.80 49.59 3.43
N THR A 626 -18.72 48.63 3.35
CA THR A 626 -19.58 48.44 2.18
C THR A 626 -20.89 49.15 2.42
N ASN A 627 -21.23 50.12 1.56
CA ASN A 627 -22.58 50.67 1.55
C ASN A 627 -23.45 49.71 0.74
N ARG A 628 -24.45 49.11 1.40
CA ARG A 628 -25.51 48.33 0.73
C ARG A 628 -26.60 49.23 0.20
#